data_AF-A0A3Q2STB8-F1
#
_entry.id   AF-A0A3Q2STB8-F1
#
_cell.length_a   1.000
_cell.length_b   1.000
_cell.length_c   1.000
_cell.angle_alpha   90.00
_cell.angle_beta   90.00
_cell.angle_gamma   90.00
#
_symmetry.space_group_name_H-M   'P 1'
#
loop_
_entity.id
_entity.type
_entity.pdbx_description
1 polymer ?
#
loop_
_entity_poly.entity_id
_entity_poly.type
_entity_poly.pdbx_seq_one_letter_code
_entity_poly.pdbx_strand_id
1 'polypeptide(L)' 'MNLSLVVCDVDEDLVKKLKEFRFRKETNNAAIISEPKKDRQQHVFCQKYVFEIRNTEDLTEEWLREKLGFFR' A
#
# COMPACT_ATOMS: atom_id res chain seq x y z
N MET A 1 18.32 14.61 19.18
CA MET A 1 17.54 14.08 18.03
C MET A 1 16.09 14.43 18.29
N ASN A 2 15.48 15.30 17.48
CA ASN A 2 14.06 15.63 17.60
C ASN A 2 13.26 14.55 16.85
N LEU A 3 12.50 13.73 17.57
CA LEU A 3 11.60 12.74 17.00
C LEU A 3 10.24 13.41 16.81
N SER A 4 10.03 14.09 15.68
CA SER A 4 8.71 14.57 15.29
C SER A 4 7.90 13.40 14.74
N LEU A 5 6.95 12.89 15.52
CA LEU A 5 6.00 11.86 15.09
C LEU A 5 4.93 12.48 14.19
N VAL A 6 4.83 12.03 12.94
CA VAL A 6 3.74 12.40 12.04
C VAL A 6 2.83 11.18 11.89
N VAL A 7 1.59 11.31 12.36
CA VAL A 7 0.55 10.29 12.19
C VAL A 7 -0.07 10.47 10.81
N CYS A 8 -0.15 9.39 10.04
CA CYS A 8 -0.74 9.42 8.71
C CYS A 8 -2.22 9.06 8.79
N ASP A 9 -3.06 9.82 8.09
CA ASP A 9 -4.46 9.47 7.92
C ASP A 9 -4.60 8.30 6.94
N VAL A 10 -5.59 7.45 7.20
CA VAL A 10 -5.93 6.28 6.40
C VAL A 10 -7.27 6.55 5.75
N ASP A 11 -7.30 6.56 4.42
CA ASP A 11 -8.50 6.82 3.63
C ASP A 11 -9.61 5.78 3.91
N GLU A 12 -10.89 6.18 3.85
CA GLU A 12 -12.02 5.26 4.05
C GLU A 12 -12.06 4.17 2.97
N ASP A 13 -11.77 4.52 1.72
CA ASP A 13 -11.70 3.55 0.62
C ASP A 13 -10.62 2.51 0.88
N LEU A 14 -9.57 2.92 1.58
CA LEU A 14 -8.50 2.04 1.97
C LEU A 14 -8.91 1.09 3.10
N VAL A 15 -9.59 1.60 4.13
CA VAL A 15 -10.14 0.75 5.21
C VAL A 15 -11.09 -0.31 4.63
N LYS A 16 -11.90 0.07 3.64
CA LYS A 16 -12.79 -0.86 2.92
C LYS A 16 -12.01 -1.96 2.19
N LYS A 17 -11.00 -1.61 1.40
CA LYS A 17 -10.15 -2.60 0.69
C LYS A 17 -9.40 -3.52 1.66
N LEU A 18 -8.91 -3.00 2.78
CA LEU A 18 -8.28 -3.81 3.82
C LEU A 18 -9.27 -4.79 4.46
N LYS A 19 -10.52 -4.35 4.66
CA LYS A 19 -11.59 -5.21 5.18
C LYS A 19 -11.93 -6.32 4.19
N GLU A 20 -12.10 -5.98 2.91
CA GLU A 20 -12.33 -6.96 1.84
C GLU A 20 -11.18 -7.96 1.73
N PHE A 21 -9.93 -7.49 1.78
CA PHE A 21 -8.75 -8.35 1.76
C PHE A 21 -8.68 -9.29 2.97
N ARG A 22 -8.94 -8.76 4.18
CA ARG A 22 -8.93 -9.56 5.42
C ARG A 22 -9.98 -10.67 5.41
N PHE A 23 -11.15 -10.39 4.84
CA PHE A 23 -12.27 -11.33 4.78
C PHE A 23 -12.39 -12.04 3.43
N ARG A 24 -11.34 -11.97 2.60
CA ARG A 24 -11.32 -12.61 1.30
C ARG A 24 -11.40 -14.14 1.45
N LYS A 25 -12.15 -14.77 0.56
CA LYS A 25 -12.33 -16.24 0.52
C LYS A 25 -11.48 -16.93 -0.55
N GLU A 26 -10.74 -16.16 -1.34
CA GLU A 26 -9.84 -16.66 -2.38
C GLU A 26 -8.58 -17.28 -1.77
N THR A 27 -8.07 -18.32 -2.43
CA THR A 27 -6.87 -19.06 -2.02
C THR A 27 -5.62 -18.69 -2.81
N ASN A 28 -5.69 -17.67 -3.68
CA ASN A 28 -4.55 -17.12 -4.39
C ASN A 28 -3.67 -16.30 -3.43
N ASN A 29 -2.37 -16.20 -3.73
CA ASN A 29 -1.50 -15.30 -2.98
C ASN A 29 -1.86 -13.85 -3.35
N ALA A 30 -1.83 -12.96 -2.37
CA ALA A 30 -2.03 -11.54 -2.61
C ALA A 30 -1.24 -10.73 -1.59
N ALA A 31 -0.83 -9.54 -2.01
CA ALA A 31 0.00 -8.64 -1.22
C ALA A 31 -0.66 -7.28 -1.11
N ILE A 32 -0.57 -6.67 0.08
CA ILE A 32 -0.93 -5.28 0.30
C ILE A 32 0.37 -4.49 0.45
N ILE A 33 0.58 -3.52 -0.42
CA ILE A 33 1.73 -2.63 -0.40
C ILE A 33 1.28 -1.26 0.07
N SER A 34 1.96 -0.72 1.08
CA SER A 34 1.65 0.60 1.66
C SER A 34 2.82 1.54 1.41
N GLU A 35 2.58 2.65 0.75
CA GLU A 35 3.57 3.70 0.50
C GLU A 35 3.13 5.01 1.18
N PRO A 36 3.96 5.61 2.05
CA PRO A 36 3.69 6.93 2.56
C PRO A 36 3.90 7.96 1.45
N LYS A 37 2.86 8.73 1.14
CA LYS A 37 2.91 9.89 0.25
C LYS A 37 2.83 11.16 1.08
N LYS A 38 3.51 12.21 0.60
CA LYS A 38 3.46 13.54 1.18
C LYS A 38 2.81 14.49 0.18
N ASP A 39 1.75 15.17 0.59
CA ASP A 39 1.13 16.24 -0.19
C ASP A 39 1.98 17.53 -0.11
N ARG A 40 1.72 18.49 -1.02
CA ARG A 40 2.28 19.84 -1.00
C ARG A 40 2.06 20.55 0.34
N GLN A 41 0.97 20.26 1.06
CA GLN A 41 0.71 20.82 2.40
C GLN A 41 1.44 20.11 3.55
N GLN A 42 2.40 19.22 3.24
CA GLN A 42 3.11 18.37 4.19
C GLN A 42 2.27 17.33 4.92
N HIS A 43 1.01 17.18 4.54
CA HIS A 43 0.17 16.08 5.00
C HIS A 43 0.78 14.76 4.50
N VAL A 44 1.07 13.84 5.43
CA VAL A 44 1.53 12.50 5.08
C VAL A 44 0.32 11.56 5.12
N PHE A 45 0.05 10.88 4.03
CA PHE A 45 -1.02 9.89 3.93
C PHE A 45 -0.46 8.57 3.40
N CYS A 46 -1.04 7.46 3.83
CA CYS A 46 -0.59 6.14 3.39
C CYS A 46 -1.44 5.68 2.22
N GLN A 47 -0.88 5.71 1.01
CA GLN A 47 -1.50 5.09 -0.15
C GLN A 47 -1.24 3.59 -0.09
N LYS A 48 -2.28 2.74 -0.18
CA LYS A 48 -2.08 1.30 -0.28
C LYS A 48 -2.70 0.71 -1.54
N TYR A 49 -2.00 -0.29 -2.04
CA TYR A 49 -2.34 -1.03 -3.22
C TYR A 49 -2.47 -2.51 -2.87
N VAL A 50 -3.52 -3.13 -3.39
CA VAL A 50 -3.72 -4.58 -3.28
C VAL A 50 -3.35 -5.17 -4.62
N PHE A 51 -2.40 -6.09 -4.63
CA PHE A 51 -2.00 -6.81 -5.83
C PHE A 51 -2.15 -8.30 -5.61
N GLU A 52 -2.76 -8.98 -6.56
CA GLU A 52 -2.71 -10.44 -6.63
C GLU A 52 -1.34 -10.86 -7.15
N ILE A 53 -0.70 -11.78 -6.43
CA ILE A 53 0.60 -12.33 -6.80
C ILE A 53 0.46 -13.83 -7.01
N ARG A 54 1.16 -14.38 -8.00
CA ARG A 54 1.11 -15.83 -8.24
C ARG A 54 2.05 -16.53 -7.29
N ASN A 55 3.26 -16.00 -7.12
CA ASN A 55 4.26 -16.49 -6.18
C ASN A 55 4.87 -15.35 -5.35
N THR A 56 5.43 -15.66 -4.18
CA THR A 56 6.14 -14.67 -3.34
C THR A 56 7.44 -14.18 -3.95
N GLU A 57 8.02 -14.96 -4.86
CA GLU A 57 9.24 -14.62 -5.61
C GLU A 57 9.00 -13.49 -6.61
N ASP A 58 7.76 -13.28 -7.06
CA ASP A 58 7.38 -12.20 -7.97
C ASP A 58 7.47 -10.82 -7.29
N LEU A 59 7.55 -10.78 -5.95
CA LEU A 59 7.56 -9.56 -5.16
C LEU A 59 8.97 -8.95 -5.05
N THR A 60 9.58 -8.64 -6.20
CA THR A 60 10.92 -8.04 -6.30
C THR A 60 10.88 -6.51 -6.24
N GLU A 61 12.01 -5.86 -5.93
CA GLU A 61 12.12 -4.39 -5.97
C GLU A 61 11.80 -3.82 -7.36
N GLU A 62 12.22 -4.52 -8.41
CA GLU A 62 11.97 -4.13 -9.80
C GLU A 62 10.49 -4.17 -10.13
N TRP A 63 9.80 -5.25 -9.74
CA TRP A 63 8.35 -5.39 -9.90
C TRP A 63 7.59 -4.33 -9.09
N LEU A 64 8.02 -4.06 -7.85
CA LEU A 64 7.45 -3.01 -7.01
C LEU A 64 7.58 -1.64 -7.68
N ARG A 65 8.76 -1.31 -8.21
CA ARG A 65 9.02 -0.07 -8.93
C ARG A 65 8.20 0.04 -10.21
N GLU A 66 7.99 -1.05 -10.93
CA GLU A 66 7.12 -1.07 -12.12
C GLU A 66 5.66 -0.80 -11.73
N LYS A 67 5.13 -1.51 -10.73
CA LYS A 67 3.74 -1.37 -10.29
C LYS A 67 3.45 -0.04 -9.62
N LEU A 68 4.36 0.50 -8.82
CA LEU A 68 4.21 1.79 -8.15
C LEU A 68 4.58 2.96 -9.07
N GLY A 69 5.53 2.77 -9.99
CA GLY A 69 5.95 3.75 -10.99
C GLY A 69 4.89 4.03 -12.06
N PHE A 70 3.91 3.12 -12.21
CA PHE A 70 2.75 3.32 -13.08
C PHE A 70 1.81 4.46 -12.61
N PHE A 71 1.92 4.91 -11.35
CA PHE A 71 1.02 5.90 -10.74
C PHE A 71 1.66 7.29 -10.54
N ARG A 72 2.64 7.66 -11.38
CA ARG A 72 3.35 8.94 -11.27
C ARG A 72 2.55 10.13 -11.78
#